data_AF-A0A2L2Z329-F1
#
_entry.id   AF-A0A2L2Z329-F1
#
_cell.length_a   1.000
_cell.length_b   1.000
_cell.length_c   1.000
_cell.angle_alpha   90.00
_cell.angle_beta   90.00
_cell.angle_gamma   90.00
#
_symmetry.space_group_name_H-M   'P 1'
#
loop_
_entity.id
_entity.type
_entity.pdbx_description
1 polymer ?
#
loop_
_entity_poly.entity_id
_entity_poly.type
_entity_poly.pdbx_seq_one_letter_code
_entity_poly.pdbx_strand_id
1 'polypeptide(L)'
;IQIAMTDLLTSLGIKPDGIIGHSTGECASAYGDGSATLEETLLVAYFRCFSAEQSNLERGAMAAVGLSWEETMKRCPKDVFAACHNANDSTTISGAEDAEKNFAKKLKEERIFVRVFDSYGCALH
;
A
#
# COMPACT_ATOMS: atom_id res chain seq x y z
N ILE A 1 -14.44 5.91 -5.45
CA ILE A 1 -14.93 4.57 -5.86
C ILE A 1 -15.30 3.73 -4.63
N GLN A 2 -14.37 3.46 -3.71
CA GLN A 2 -14.64 2.58 -2.54
C GLN A 2 -15.86 3.04 -1.71
N ILE A 3 -15.98 4.33 -1.41
CA ILE A 3 -17.16 4.91 -0.73
C ILE A 3 -18.47 4.54 -1.46
N ALA A 4 -18.55 4.76 -2.78
CA ALA A 4 -19.74 4.42 -3.56
C ALA A 4 -20.05 2.92 -3.55
N MET A 5 -19.03 2.06 -3.46
CA MET A 5 -19.24 0.61 -3.29
C MET A 5 -19.78 0.28 -1.90
N THR A 6 -19.29 0.95 -0.85
CA THR A 6 -19.83 0.86 0.51
C THR A 6 -21.29 1.31 0.56
N ASP A 7 -21.64 2.41 -0.12
CA ASP A 7 -23.02 2.90 -0.23
C ASP A 7 -23.92 1.90 -0.94
N LEU A 8 -23.43 1.31 -2.04
CA LEU A 8 -24.17 0.29 -2.77
C LEU A 8 -24.48 -0.92 -1.88
N LEU A 9 -23.48 -1.46 -1.18
CA LEU A 9 -23.67 -2.59 -0.25
C LEU A 9 -24.66 -2.23 0.86
N THR A 10 -24.51 -1.03 1.43
CA THR A 10 -25.41 -0.52 2.47
C THR A 10 -26.85 -0.39 1.95
N SER A 11 -27.03 0.10 0.72
CA SER A 11 -28.35 0.22 0.08
C SER A 11 -29.04 -1.12 -0.14
N LEU A 12 -28.26 -2.20 -0.29
CA LEU A 12 -28.73 -3.58 -0.40
C LEU A 12 -29.02 -4.21 0.97
N GLY A 13 -28.84 -3.47 2.07
CA GLY A 13 -29.01 -3.96 3.44
C GLY A 13 -27.87 -4.84 3.93
N ILE A 14 -26.75 -4.92 3.19
CA ILE A 14 -25.56 -5.68 3.59
C ILE A 14 -24.79 -4.85 4.61
N LYS A 15 -24.58 -5.42 5.79
CA LYS A 15 -23.79 -4.82 6.86
C LYS A 15 -22.56 -5.68 7.14
N PRO A 16 -21.37 -5.07 7.31
CA PRO A 16 -20.18 -5.84 7.64
C PRO A 16 -20.20 -6.27 9.11
N ASP A 17 -19.84 -7.52 9.39
CA ASP A 17 -19.51 -7.98 10.75
C ASP A 17 -18.09 -7.56 11.18
N GLY A 18 -17.23 -7.24 10.21
CA GLY A 18 -15.88 -6.75 10.42
C GLY A 18 -15.36 -6.00 9.20
N ILE A 19 -14.43 -5.06 9.42
CA ILE A 19 -13.87 -4.20 8.38
C ILE A 19 -12.34 -4.22 8.52
N ILE A 20 -11.65 -4.38 7.39
CA ILE A 20 -10.18 -4.32 7.30
C ILE A 20 -9.83 -3.39 6.14
N GLY A 21 -9.00 -2.38 6.42
CA GLY A 21 -8.39 -1.53 5.41
C GLY A 21 -6.96 -1.96 5.13
N HIS A 22 -6.50 -1.77 3.90
CA HIS A 22 -5.09 -1.89 3.55
C HIS A 22 -4.61 -0.55 3.03
N SER A 23 -3.66 0.06 3.75
CA SER A 23 -3.09 1.37 3.39
C SER A 23 -4.17 2.42 3.14
N THR A 24 -4.20 3.09 1.99
CA THR A 24 -5.23 4.08 1.63
C THR A 24 -6.67 3.52 1.70
N GLY A 25 -6.86 2.20 1.63
CA GLY A 25 -8.16 1.57 1.87
C GLY A 25 -8.72 1.76 3.28
N GLU A 26 -7.90 2.13 4.26
CA GLU A 26 -8.35 2.50 5.61
C GLU A 26 -9.25 3.74 5.60
N CYS A 27 -9.08 4.66 4.65
CA CYS A 27 -9.97 5.82 4.51
C CYS A 27 -11.41 5.35 4.24
N ALA A 28 -11.60 4.41 3.30
CA ALA A 28 -12.91 3.83 3.02
C ALA A 28 -13.42 2.93 4.14
N SER A 29 -12.52 2.35 4.93
CA SER A 29 -12.87 1.55 6.11
C SER A 29 -13.47 2.42 7.22
N ALA A 30 -12.85 3.57 7.50
CA ALA A 30 -13.37 4.56 8.44
C ALA A 30 -14.75 5.10 8.01
N TYR A 31 -14.94 5.32 6.71
CA TYR A 31 -16.26 5.62 6.16
C TYR A 31 -17.27 4.50 6.39
N GLY A 32 -16.86 3.25 6.12
CA GLY A 32 -17.71 2.07 6.26
C GLY A 32 -18.10 1.72 7.70
N ASP A 33 -17.29 2.07 8.70
CA ASP A 33 -17.66 1.89 10.12
C ASP A 33 -18.46 3.07 10.69
N GLY A 34 -18.44 4.22 9.99
CA GLY A 34 -19.13 5.44 10.41
C GLY A 34 -18.27 6.42 11.22
N SER A 35 -17.00 6.11 11.50
CA SER A 35 -16.05 7.00 12.19
C SER A 35 -15.64 8.23 11.36
N ALA A 36 -15.80 8.20 10.04
CA ALA A 36 -15.54 9.33 9.17
C ALA A 36 -16.73 9.63 8.25
N THR A 37 -17.06 10.90 8.10
CA THR A 37 -18.05 11.36 7.12
C THR A 37 -17.51 11.19 5.69
N LEU A 38 -18.41 11.28 4.70
CA LEU A 38 -18.04 11.32 3.28
C LEU A 38 -17.00 12.43 3.01
N GLU A 39 -17.27 13.63 3.52
CA GLU A 39 -16.41 14.80 3.32
C GLU A 39 -15.03 14.60 3.95
N GLU A 40 -14.95 14.19 5.21
CA GLU A 40 -13.68 13.92 5.89
C GLU A 40 -12.88 12.85 5.14
N THR A 41 -13.53 11.77 4.70
CA THR A 41 -12.88 10.69 3.96
C THR A 41 -12.28 11.19 2.65
N LEU A 42 -13.01 12.03 1.91
CA LEU A 42 -12.53 12.63 0.66
C LEU A 42 -11.38 13.60 0.90
N LEU A 43 -11.47 14.46 1.92
CA LEU A 43 -10.44 15.43 2.27
C LEU A 43 -9.15 14.74 2.73
N VAL A 44 -9.25 13.71 3.57
CA VAL A 44 -8.08 12.92 4.01
C VAL A 44 -7.41 12.26 2.82
N ALA A 45 -8.16 11.60 1.94
CA ALA A 45 -7.60 10.96 0.75
C ALA A 45 -6.92 11.99 -0.17
N TYR A 46 -7.55 13.15 -0.39
CA TYR A 46 -7.01 14.23 -1.21
C TYR A 46 -5.71 14.78 -0.62
N PHE A 47 -5.74 15.25 0.63
CA PHE A 47 -4.58 15.90 1.23
C PHE A 47 -3.43 14.94 1.47
N ARG A 48 -3.69 13.65 1.75
CA ARG A 48 -2.63 12.64 1.85
C ARG A 48 -1.82 12.53 0.55
N CYS A 49 -2.49 12.45 -0.61
CA CYS A 49 -1.80 12.39 -1.90
C CYS A 49 -1.19 13.74 -2.28
N PHE A 50 -1.92 14.84 -2.09
CA PHE A 50 -1.42 16.18 -2.38
C PHE A 50 -0.16 16.51 -1.60
N SER A 51 -0.12 16.20 -0.29
CA SER A 51 1.07 16.43 0.53
C SER A 51 2.26 15.58 0.09
N ALA A 52 2.04 14.36 -0.40
CA ALA A 52 3.11 13.53 -0.96
C ALA A 52 3.64 14.11 -2.28
N GLU A 53 2.75 14.54 -3.18
CA GLU A 53 3.10 15.16 -4.46
C GLU A 53 3.84 16.49 -4.29
N GLN A 54 3.42 17.32 -3.32
CA GLN A 54 4.06 18.59 -3.00
C GLN A 54 5.32 18.45 -2.14
N SER A 55 5.64 17.23 -1.69
CA SER A 55 6.85 17.00 -0.91
C SER A 55 8.09 17.07 -1.81
N ASN A 56 9.22 17.50 -1.23
CA ASN A 56 10.52 17.42 -1.90
C ASN A 56 11.28 16.15 -1.47
N LEU A 57 10.55 15.04 -1.31
CA LEU A 57 11.14 13.75 -0.97
C LEU A 57 11.88 13.16 -2.16
N GLU A 58 12.91 12.36 -1.87
CA GLU A 58 13.58 11.58 -2.90
C GLU A 58 12.61 10.58 -3.55
N ARG A 59 12.83 10.29 -4.84
CA ARG A 59 11.99 9.33 -5.56
C ARG A 59 12.16 7.94 -4.97
N GLY A 60 11.02 7.33 -4.67
CA GLY A 60 10.92 5.95 -4.21
C GLY A 60 10.22 5.04 -5.21
N ALA A 61 10.28 3.75 -4.92
CA ALA A 61 9.54 2.72 -5.64
C ALA A 61 9.07 1.63 -4.67
N MET A 62 8.13 0.81 -5.16
CA MET A 62 7.56 -0.29 -4.40
C MET A 62 7.29 -1.50 -5.30
N ALA A 63 7.42 -2.70 -4.74
CA ALA A 63 7.04 -3.94 -5.40
C ALA A 63 6.50 -4.97 -4.41
N ALA A 64 5.54 -5.77 -4.85
CA ALA A 64 5.13 -6.98 -4.13
C ALA A 64 6.11 -8.11 -4.48
N VAL A 65 6.63 -8.80 -3.47
CA VAL A 65 7.60 -9.89 -3.59
C VAL A 65 7.08 -11.15 -2.91
N GLY A 66 7.37 -12.30 -3.52
CA GLY A 66 7.00 -13.62 -3.02
C GLY A 66 7.93 -14.10 -1.91
N LEU A 67 8.03 -13.34 -0.83
CA LEU A 67 8.83 -13.63 0.35
C LEU A 67 7.99 -13.41 1.61
N SER A 68 8.23 -14.23 2.64
CA SER A 68 7.75 -13.97 4.00
C SER A 68 8.31 -12.66 4.54
N TRP A 69 7.66 -12.10 5.56
CA TRP A 69 8.10 -10.89 6.22
C TRP A 69 9.53 -11.02 6.77
N GLU A 70 9.83 -12.11 7.47
CA GLU A 70 11.13 -12.36 8.09
C GLU A 70 12.25 -12.49 7.07
N GLU A 71 11.98 -13.18 5.96
CA GLU A 71 12.95 -13.34 4.87
C GLU A 71 13.21 -12.01 4.16
N THR A 72 12.16 -11.21 3.94
CA THR A 72 12.29 -9.88 3.36
C THR A 72 13.19 -9.00 4.24
N MET A 73 12.92 -8.95 5.54
CA MET A 73 13.71 -8.17 6.50
C MET A 73 15.20 -8.55 6.53
N LYS A 74 15.54 -9.84 6.38
CA LYS A 74 16.94 -10.30 6.35
C LYS A 74 17.65 -9.96 5.06
N ARG A 75 16.91 -9.83 3.96
CA ARG A 75 17.46 -9.74 2.60
C ARG A 75 17.46 -8.33 2.02
N CYS A 76 16.62 -7.44 2.55
CA CYS A 76 16.56 -6.06 2.12
C CYS A 76 17.95 -5.42 2.16
N PRO A 77 18.43 -4.85 1.04
CA PRO A 77 19.66 -4.08 1.06
C PRO A 77 19.46 -2.76 1.81
N LYS A 78 20.55 -2.00 1.94
CA LYS A 78 20.46 -0.62 2.40
C LYS A 78 19.45 0.16 1.53
N ASP A 79 18.67 1.04 2.17
CA ASP A 79 17.70 1.94 1.55
C ASP A 79 16.45 1.26 0.94
N VAL A 80 16.24 -0.02 1.26
CA VAL A 80 15.00 -0.79 0.99
C VAL A 80 14.53 -1.44 2.28
N PHE A 81 13.22 -1.53 2.49
CA PHE A 81 12.62 -2.10 3.68
C PHE A 81 11.32 -2.84 3.36
N ALA A 82 10.90 -3.74 4.26
CA ALA A 82 9.61 -4.38 4.19
C ALA A 82 8.52 -3.39 4.65
N ALA A 83 7.49 -3.19 3.83
CA ALA A 83 6.50 -2.13 4.01
C ALA A 83 5.08 -2.68 4.26
N CYS A 84 4.71 -3.79 3.60
CA CYS A 84 3.41 -4.42 3.83
C CYS A 84 3.53 -5.92 4.00
N HIS A 85 3.03 -6.46 5.11
CA HIS A 85 2.85 -7.89 5.30
C HIS A 85 1.49 -8.30 4.72
N ASN A 86 1.47 -8.78 3.46
CA ASN A 86 0.21 -9.06 2.76
C ASN A 86 -0.26 -10.51 3.00
N ALA A 87 0.68 -11.46 3.08
CA ALA A 87 0.45 -12.85 3.43
C ALA A 87 1.74 -13.49 3.95
N ASN A 88 1.66 -14.73 4.45
CA ASN A 88 2.81 -15.48 4.98
C ASN A 88 4.00 -15.58 4.01
N ASP A 89 3.75 -15.54 2.70
CA ASP A 89 4.73 -15.62 1.62
C ASP A 89 4.68 -14.42 0.65
N SER A 90 4.03 -13.33 1.05
CA SER A 90 3.87 -12.14 0.21
C SER A 90 4.06 -10.86 1.01
N THR A 91 5.12 -10.13 0.67
CA THR A 91 5.50 -8.87 1.31
C THR A 91 5.64 -7.77 0.26
N THR A 92 5.28 -6.53 0.58
CA THR A 92 5.64 -5.38 -0.25
C THR A 92 6.96 -4.81 0.23
N ILE A 93 7.93 -4.63 -0.67
CA ILE A 93 9.15 -3.85 -0.42
C ILE A 93 8.94 -2.40 -0.87
N SER A 94 9.58 -1.47 -0.16
CA SER A 94 9.54 -0.03 -0.40
C SER A 94 10.93 0.55 -0.17
N GLY A 95 11.31 1.59 -0.89
CA GLY A 95 12.64 2.19 -0.73
C GLY A 95 13.02 3.17 -1.82
N ALA A 96 14.28 3.61 -1.78
CA ALA A 96 14.86 4.47 -2.80
C ALA A 96 14.75 3.82 -4.18
N GLU A 97 14.35 4.59 -5.20
CA GLU A 97 13.94 4.05 -6.50
C GLU A 97 14.96 3.08 -7.13
N ASP A 98 16.24 3.47 -7.17
CA ASP A 98 17.28 2.63 -7.78
C ASP A 98 17.61 1.40 -6.93
N ALA A 99 17.63 1.54 -5.60
CA ALA A 99 17.93 0.43 -4.69
C ALA A 99 16.82 -0.62 -4.71
N GLU A 100 15.55 -0.18 -4.68
CA GLU A 100 14.38 -1.05 -4.77
C GLU A 100 14.35 -1.79 -6.11
N LYS A 101 14.49 -1.08 -7.24
CA LYS A 101 14.47 -1.68 -8.58
C LYS A 101 15.58 -2.71 -8.78
N ASN A 102 16.78 -2.42 -8.27
CA ASN A 102 17.90 -3.36 -8.34
C ASN A 102 17.63 -4.62 -7.48
N PHE A 103 17.05 -4.45 -6.30
CA PHE A 103 16.69 -5.58 -5.45
C PHE A 103 15.57 -6.42 -6.07
N ALA A 104 14.51 -5.78 -6.56
CA ALA A 104 13.42 -6.42 -7.29
C ALA A 104 13.93 -7.21 -8.52
N LYS A 105 14.90 -6.66 -9.26
CA LYS A 105 15.55 -7.36 -10.38
C LYS A 105 16.31 -8.60 -9.91
N LYS A 106 17.12 -8.49 -8.85
CA LYS A 106 17.86 -9.61 -8.26
C LYS A 106 16.92 -10.74 -7.81
N LEU A 107 15.81 -10.40 -7.16
CA LEU A 107 14.80 -11.38 -6.75
C LEU A 107 14.18 -12.10 -7.97
N LYS A 108 13.91 -11.39 -9.07
CA LYS A 108 13.45 -12.03 -10.33
C LYS A 108 14.49 -12.99 -10.92
N GLU A 109 15.77 -12.63 -10.90
CA GLU A 109 16.87 -13.49 -11.38
C GLU A 109 16.97 -14.78 -10.56
N GLU A 110 16.67 -14.71 -9.27
CA GLU A 110 16.55 -15.86 -8.36
C GLU A 110 15.22 -16.64 -8.50
N ARG A 111 14.36 -16.26 -9.46
CA ARG A 111 13.04 -16.85 -9.71
C ARG A 111 12.03 -16.67 -8.56
N ILE A 112 12.19 -15.63 -7.77
CA ILE A 112 11.20 -15.20 -6.77
C ILE A 112 10.15 -14.32 -7.44
N PHE A 113 8.89 -14.46 -7.05
CA PHE A 113 7.81 -13.61 -7.57
C PHE A 113 8.09 -12.15 -7.26
N VAL A 114 7.93 -11.28 -8.28
CA VAL A 114 8.05 -9.83 -8.13
C VAL A 114 7.07 -9.14 -9.06
N ARG A 115 6.20 -8.30 -8.49
CA ARG A 115 5.29 -7.42 -9.22
C ARG A 115 5.53 -5.98 -8.80
N VAL A 116 6.19 -5.22 -9.69
CA VAL A 116 6.32 -3.76 -9.58
C VAL A 116 4.97 -3.14 -9.89
N PHE A 117 4.59 -2.11 -9.13
CA PHE A 117 3.39 -1.33 -9.37
C PHE A 117 3.69 0.16 -9.18
N ASP A 118 2.82 1.02 -9.71
CA ASP A 118 3.02 2.46 -9.62
C ASP A 118 2.68 2.97 -8.22
N SER A 119 3.69 3.53 -7.54
CA SER A 119 3.57 4.20 -6.25
C SER A 119 3.66 5.73 -6.38
N TYR A 120 3.47 6.25 -7.60
CA TYR A 120 3.61 7.67 -7.96
C TYR A 120 5.00 8.24 -7.63
N GLY A 121 6.03 7.40 -7.69
CA GLY A 121 7.39 7.76 -7.34
C GLY A 121 7.61 7.96 -5.84
N CYS A 122 6.70 7.51 -4.98
CA CYS A 122 6.85 7.54 -3.53
C CYS A 122 7.25 6.16 -2.97
N ALA A 123 8.05 6.16 -1.91
CA ALA A 123 8.25 4.99 -1.05
C ALA A 123 7.27 5.12 0.13
N LEU A 124 6.17 4.36 0.12
CA LEU A 124 5.14 4.41 1.16
C LEU A 124 5.36 3.30 2.21
N HIS A 125 4.75 3.51 3.40
CA HIS A 125 4.72 2.66 4.61
C HIS A 125 6.09 2.27 5.12
#